data_AF-A0A0A9E6Q2-F1
#
_entry.id   AF-A0A0A9E6Q2-F1
#
_cell.length_a   1.000
_cell.length_b   1.000
_cell.length_c   1.000
_cell.angle_alpha   90.00
_cell.angle_beta   90.00
_cell.angle_gamma   90.00
#
_symmetry.space_group_name_H-M   'P 1'
#
loop_
_entity.id
_entity.type
_entity.pdbx_description
1 polymer ?
#
loop_
_entity_poly.entity_id
_entity_poly.type
_entity_poly.pdbx_seq_one_letter_code
_entity_poly.pdbx_strand_id
1 'polypeptide(L)'
;MGIIPLCFKAGEDADSLGLTGHERYTIDLPTNLSEIRPGQDVTVTTDNGKSFTCTLRFDTEVELAYFNHGGILPYVIRNLASAQN
;
A
#
# COMPACT_ATOMS: atom_id res chain seq x y z
N MET A 1 -5.92 -7.88 -6.88
CA MET A 1 -6.57 -7.91 -5.56
C MET A 1 -6.67 -6.53 -4.90
N GLY A 2 -5.97 -5.48 -5.36
CA GLY A 2 -6.23 -4.11 -4.88
C GLY A 2 -5.96 -3.87 -3.39
N ILE A 3 -5.15 -4.72 -2.77
CA ILE A 3 -4.72 -4.58 -1.37
C ILE A 3 -3.43 -3.78 -1.34
N ILE A 4 -3.29 -2.89 -0.37
CA ILE A 4 -2.08 -2.09 -0.14
C ILE A 4 -1.18 -2.86 0.83
N PRO A 5 -0.01 -3.35 0.39
CA PRO A 5 0.91 -4.06 1.26
C PRO A 5 1.71 -3.07 2.12
N LEU A 6 1.59 -3.18 3.43
CA LEU A 6 2.34 -2.39 4.41
C LEU A 6 3.31 -3.29 5.19
N CYS A 7 4.47 -2.75 5.53
CA CYS A 7 5.48 -3.42 6.32
C CYS A 7 6.00 -2.48 7.41
N PHE A 8 6.10 -2.98 8.64
CA PHE A 8 6.77 -2.26 9.73
C PHE A 8 8.23 -1.99 9.36
N LYS A 9 8.83 -0.96 9.98
CA LYS A 9 10.26 -0.71 9.80
C LYS A 9 11.08 -1.84 10.42
N ALA A 10 12.34 -1.96 9.98
CA ALA A 10 13.22 -3.01 10.48
C ALA A 10 13.37 -2.90 12.01
N GLY A 11 13.08 -4.00 12.71
CA GLY A 11 13.13 -4.06 14.18
C GLY A 11 11.84 -3.60 14.87
N GLU A 12 10.80 -3.24 14.11
CA GLU A 12 9.46 -2.96 14.64
C GLU A 12 8.49 -4.10 14.30
N ASP A 13 7.59 -4.37 15.22
CA ASP A 13 6.46 -5.27 15.05
C ASP A 13 5.26 -4.80 15.89
N ALA A 14 4.18 -5.58 15.90
CA ALA A 14 2.98 -5.24 16.66
C ALA A 14 3.24 -5.14 18.17
N ASP A 15 4.07 -6.02 18.73
CA ASP A 15 4.34 -6.06 20.17
C ASP A 15 5.24 -4.89 20.59
N SER A 16 6.30 -4.61 19.82
CA SER A 16 7.21 -3.48 20.07
C SER A 16 6.49 -2.14 19.96
N LEU A 17 5.54 -2.05 19.03
CA LEU A 17 4.67 -0.89 18.88
C LEU A 17 3.48 -0.93 19.83
N GLY A 18 3.27 -1.99 20.62
CA GLY A 18 2.15 -2.15 21.55
C GLY A 18 0.78 -2.01 20.88
N LEU A 19 0.61 -2.63 19.72
CA LEU A 19 -0.62 -2.68 18.95
C LEU A 19 -1.42 -3.91 19.37
N THR A 20 -2.67 -3.71 19.76
CA THR A 20 -3.54 -4.79 20.24
C THR A 20 -4.41 -5.39 19.13
N GLY A 21 -4.59 -4.66 18.03
CA GLY A 21 -5.50 -5.01 16.94
C GLY A 21 -6.94 -4.55 17.17
N HIS A 22 -7.23 -3.91 18.31
CA HIS A 22 -8.54 -3.33 18.63
C HIS A 22 -8.63 -1.84 18.27
N GLU A 23 -7.51 -1.22 17.90
CA GLU A 23 -7.46 0.17 17.49
C GLU A 23 -8.08 0.38 16.11
N ARG A 24 -8.59 1.58 15.86
CA ARG A 24 -8.90 2.03 14.49
C ARG A 24 -7.65 2.65 13.87
N TYR A 25 -7.24 2.12 12.73
CA TYR A 25 -6.07 2.59 11.98
C TYR A 25 -6.47 3.57 10.88
N THR A 26 -5.73 4.67 10.78
CA THR A 26 -5.77 5.64 9.67
C THR A 26 -4.41 5.60 8.98
N ILE A 27 -4.40 5.28 7.69
CA ILE A 27 -3.17 5.19 6.88
C ILE A 27 -3.13 6.44 6.01
N ASP A 28 -2.12 7.28 6.21
CA ASP A 28 -1.94 8.51 5.44
C ASP A 28 -1.33 8.18 4.07
N LEU A 29 -2.19 8.15 3.05
CA LEU A 29 -1.82 7.85 1.67
C LEU A 29 -2.01 9.10 0.81
N PRO A 30 -1.16 9.30 -0.21
CA PRO A 30 -1.41 10.32 -1.22
C PRO A 30 -2.78 10.17 -1.85
N THR A 31 -3.49 11.27 -2.05
CA THR A 31 -4.83 11.29 -2.69
C THR A 31 -4.78 10.73 -4.10
N ASN A 32 -3.67 10.97 -4.80
CA ASN A 32 -3.46 10.48 -6.16
C ASN A 32 -2.48 9.31 -6.17
N LEU A 33 -2.90 8.20 -6.79
CA LEU A 33 -2.07 7.02 -6.90
C LEU A 33 -0.78 7.25 -7.71
N SER A 34 -0.77 8.21 -8.65
CA SER A 34 0.44 8.56 -9.40
C SER A 34 1.55 9.18 -8.53
N GLU A 35 1.23 9.60 -7.32
CA GLU A 35 2.19 10.14 -6.35
C GLU A 35 2.83 9.04 -5.50
N ILE A 36 2.28 7.82 -5.53
CA ILE A 36 2.85 6.67 -4.82
C ILE A 36 4.10 6.19 -5.53
N ARG A 37 5.20 6.06 -4.79
CA ARG A 37 6.46 5.49 -5.27
C ARG A 37 6.72 4.12 -4.64
N PRO A 38 7.40 3.19 -5.36
CA PRO A 38 7.83 1.93 -4.78
C PRO A 38 8.67 2.13 -3.51
N GLY A 39 8.37 1.37 -2.46
CA GLY A 39 9.09 1.39 -1.19
C GLY A 39 8.96 2.69 -0.39
N GLN A 40 8.02 3.59 -0.71
CA GLN A 40 7.86 4.83 0.05
C GLN A 40 7.34 4.57 1.47
N ASP A 41 7.71 5.44 2.40
CA ASP A 41 7.20 5.38 3.77
C ASP A 41 5.88 6.16 3.91
N VAL A 42 4.99 5.67 4.76
CA VAL A 42 3.70 6.28 5.10
C VAL A 42 3.47 6.29 6.60
N THR A 43 2.74 7.27 7.07
CA THR A 43 2.35 7.39 8.48
C THR A 43 1.07 6.61 8.72
N VAL A 44 1.08 5.75 9.74
CA VAL A 44 -0.11 5.08 10.26
C VAL A 44 -0.40 5.65 11.63
N THR A 45 -1.65 6.07 11.86
CA THR A 45 -2.11 6.65 13.13
C THR A 45 -3.29 5.87 13.64
N THR A 46 -3.28 5.54 14.92
CA THR A 46 -4.40 4.88 15.61
C THR A 46 -5.28 5.91 16.33
N ASP A 47 -6.53 5.54 16.57
CA ASP A 47 -7.49 6.36 17.34
C ASP A 47 -7.10 6.58 18.81
N ASN A 48 -6.22 5.75 19.36
CA ASN A 48 -5.63 5.95 20.68
C ASN A 48 -4.45 6.97 20.68
N GLY A 49 -4.14 7.59 19.54
CA GLY A 49 -3.12 8.64 19.42
C GLY A 49 -1.69 8.15 19.12
N LYS A 50 -1.48 6.84 18.96
CA LYS A 50 -0.18 6.30 18.54
C LYS A 50 0.04 6.51 17.05
N SER A 51 1.28 6.85 16.67
CA SER A 51 1.66 7.04 15.28
C SER A 51 2.99 6.37 15.01
N PHE A 52 3.09 5.67 13.88
CA PHE A 52 4.29 4.94 13.46
C PHE A 52 4.40 4.93 11.94
N THR A 53 5.59 4.62 11.45
CA THR A 53 5.87 4.59 10.01
C THR A 53 5.80 3.17 9.48
N CYS A 54 5.16 3.00 8.33
CA CYS A 54 5.20 1.75 7.56
C CYS A 54 5.78 2.01 6.18
N THR A 55 6.48 1.03 5.63
CA THR A 55 6.90 1.04 4.23
C THR A 55 5.78 0.45 3.36
N LEU A 56 5.39 1.17 2.32
CA LEU A 56 4.54 0.67 1.24
C LEU A 56 5.34 -0.31 0.39
N ARG A 57 5.02 -1.60 0.49
CA ARG A 57 5.71 -2.70 -0.20
C ARG A 57 5.19 -2.92 -1.61
N PHE A 58 5.04 -1.84 -2.36
CA PHE A 58 5.13 -1.92 -3.81
C PHE A 58 6.60 -1.93 -4.14
N ASP A 59 7.10 -3.05 -4.66
CA ASP A 59 8.53 -3.25 -4.89
C ASP A 59 8.92 -2.77 -6.32
N THR A 60 7.95 -2.62 -7.23
CA THR A 60 8.17 -2.13 -8.61
C THR A 60 7.05 -1.21 -9.10
N GLU A 61 7.36 -0.38 -10.11
CA GLU A 61 6.38 0.45 -10.84
C GLU A 61 5.29 -0.40 -11.52
N VAL A 62 5.63 -1.62 -11.91
CA VAL A 62 4.69 -2.56 -12.55
C VAL A 62 3.61 -3.01 -11.57
N GLU A 63 3.96 -3.23 -10.30
CA GLU A 63 3.00 -3.57 -9.25
C GLU A 63 2.03 -2.42 -8.96
N LEU A 64 2.52 -1.17 -8.99
CA LEU A 64 1.67 0.02 -8.90
C LEU A 64 0.70 0.10 -10.09
N ALA A 65 1.17 -0.18 -11.29
CA ALA A 65 0.31 -0.24 -12.48
C ALA A 65 -0.77 -1.32 -12.32
N TYR A 66 -0.42 -2.51 -11.82
CA TYR A 66 -1.40 -3.57 -11.54
C TYR A 66 -2.41 -3.12 -10.48
N PHE A 67 -1.97 -2.48 -9.40
CA PHE A 67 -2.85 -1.95 -8.36
C PHE A 67 -3.85 -0.94 -8.94
N ASN A 68 -3.38 0.01 -9.75
CA ASN A 68 -4.23 1.02 -10.40
C ASN A 68 -5.32 0.41 -11.29
N HIS A 69 -5.04 -0.74 -11.89
CA HIS A 69 -5.98 -1.45 -12.76
C HIS A 69 -6.90 -2.41 -12.00
N GLY A 70 -6.82 -2.48 -10.66
CA GLY A 70 -7.58 -3.43 -9.83
C GLY A 70 -6.97 -4.83 -9.75
N GLY A 71 -5.80 -5.02 -10.35
CA GLY A 71 -5.03 -6.26 -10.33
C GLY A 71 -4.38 -6.57 -11.69
N ILE A 72 -3.54 -7.61 -11.68
CA ILE A 72 -2.80 -8.06 -12.86
C ILE A 72 -3.72 -8.56 -13.99
N LEU A 73 -4.75 -9.35 -13.68
CA LEU A 73 -5.65 -9.90 -14.71
C LEU A 73 -6.42 -8.79 -15.46
N PRO A 74 -7.08 -7.83 -14.77
CA PRO A 74 -7.68 -6.69 -15.45
C PRO A 74 -6.70 -5.87 -16.30
N TYR A 75 -5.47 -5.66 -15.82
CA TYR A 75 -4.43 -4.96 -16.56
C TYR A 75 -4.09 -5.67 -17.87
N VAL A 76 -3.81 -6.98 -17.80
CA VAL A 76 -3.44 -7.78 -18.98
C VAL A 76 -4.58 -7.85 -19.99
N ILE A 77 -5.82 -8.07 -19.54
CA ILE A 77 -7.00 -8.15 -20.44
C ILE A 77 -7.21 -6.82 -21.19
N ARG A 78 -7.09 -5.67 -20.50
CA ARG A 78 -7.22 -4.35 -21.13
C ARG A 78 -6.12 -4.11 -22.16
N ASN A 79 -4.88 -4.47 -21.84
CA ASN A 79 -3.75 -4.32 -22.76
C ASN A 79 -3.93 -5.18 -24.03
N LEU A 80 -4.39 -6.42 -23.88
CA LEU A 80 -4.67 -7.31 -25.01
C LEU A 80 -5.82 -6.77 -25.88
N ALA A 81 -6.87 -6.22 -25.26
CA ALA A 81 -7.97 -5.60 -26.00
C ALA A 81 -7.53 -4.34 -26.76
N SER A 82 -6.63 -3.53 -26.21
CA SER A 82 -6.09 -2.34 -26.89
C SER A 82 -5.08 -2.67 -28.00
N ALA A 83 -4.43 -3.84 -27.94
CA ALA A 83 -3.42 -4.25 -28.93
C ALA A 83 -4.03 -4.81 -30.24
N GLN A 84 -5.35 -5.00 -30.31
CA GLN A 84 -6.06 -5.45 -31.52
C GLN A 84 -6.56 -4.31 -32.41
N ASN A 85 -6.17 -3.06 -32.14
CA ASN A 85 -6.43 -1.90 -33.01
C ASN A 85 -5.15 -1.37 -33.65
#